data_AF-J9EL69-F1
#
_entry.id   AF-J9EL69-F1
#
_cell.length_a   1.000
_cell.length_b   1.000
_cell.length_c   1.000
_cell.angle_alpha   90.00
_cell.angle_beta   90.00
_cell.angle_gamma   90.00
#
_symmetry.space_group_name_H-M   'P 1'
#
loop_
_entity.id
_entity.type
_entity.pdbx_description
1 polymer ?
#
loop_
_entity_poly.entity_id
_entity_poly.type
_entity_poly.pdbx_seq_one_letter_code
_entity_poly.pdbx_strand_id
1 'polypeptide(L)'
;MAHYFGMKPVIEKCEDVIVRQANTLDRVKLFQIACAVAEHDRYSPTMTLLIDKLSAMKREELSKLRFSQVPGDVVADVFAAKMKRREMKRKKWCCLL
;
A
#
# COMPACT_ATOMS: atom_id res chain seq x y z
N MET A 1 13.58 2.83 12.92
CA MET A 1 14.66 3.60 13.57
C MET A 1 14.36 5.10 13.67
N ALA A 2 14.13 5.83 12.57
CA ALA A 2 13.86 7.28 12.65
C ALA A 2 12.62 7.64 13.52
N HIS A 3 11.54 6.86 13.41
CA HIS A 3 10.37 6.98 14.30
C HIS A 3 10.72 6.77 15.78
N TYR A 4 11.54 5.78 16.11
CA TYR A 4 11.93 5.47 17.49
C TYR A 4 12.70 6.63 18.14
N PHE A 5 13.58 7.29 17.38
CA PHE A 5 14.34 8.44 17.85
C PHE A 5 13.62 9.79 17.67
N GLY A 6 12.37 9.80 17.22
CA GLY A 6 11.62 11.04 16.98
C GLY A 6 12.25 11.98 15.94
N MET A 7 13.05 11.44 15.00
CA MET A 7 13.79 12.23 14.01
C MET A 7 12.88 12.68 12.85
N LYS A 8 11.95 13.60 13.13
CA LYS A 8 10.92 14.06 12.18
C LYS A 8 11.46 14.44 10.79
N PRO A 9 12.54 15.23 10.64
CA PRO A 9 13.06 15.59 9.31
C PRO A 9 13.53 14.38 8.49
N VAL A 10 14.03 13.33 9.17
CA VAL A 10 14.48 12.09 8.51
C VAL A 10 13.27 11.26 8.09
N ILE A 11 12.23 11.20 8.91
CA ILE A 11 10.98 10.51 8.59
C ILE A 11 10.36 11.13 7.33
N GLU A 12 10.18 12.45 7.32
CA GLU A 12 9.64 13.18 6.16
C GLU A 12 10.47 12.92 4.90
N LYS A 13 11.80 12.88 5.02
CA LYS A 13 12.68 12.58 3.88
C LYS A 13 12.51 11.14 3.37
N CYS A 14 12.33 10.18 4.27
CA CYS A 14 12.04 8.80 3.90
C CYS A 14 10.70 8.68 3.19
N GLU A 15 9.65 9.34 3.69
CA GLU A 15 8.34 9.37 3.05
C GLU A 15 8.40 9.97 1.65
N ASP A 16 9.11 11.10 1.48
CA ASP A 16 9.36 11.72 0.18
C ASP A 16 10.00 10.75 -0.83
N VAL A 17 10.98 9.97 -0.39
CA VAL A 17 11.65 8.96 -1.23
C VAL A 17 10.68 7.85 -1.60
N ILE A 18 9.88 7.36 -0.65
CA ILE A 18 8.86 6.33 -0.89
C ILE A 18 7.86 6.83 -1.93
N VAL A 19 7.32 8.05 -1.76
CA VAL A 19 6.34 8.65 -2.69
C VAL A 19 6.91 8.73 -4.11
N ARG A 20 8.16 9.17 -4.26
CA ARG A 20 8.82 9.29 -5.57
C ARG A 20 9.08 7.94 -6.24
N GLN A 21 9.43 6.91 -5.46
CA GLN A 21 9.82 5.61 -5.98
C GLN A 21 8.68 4.58 -6.02
N ALA A 22 7.54 4.84 -5.38
CA ALA A 22 6.43 3.88 -5.28
C ALA A 22 5.95 3.33 -6.64
N ASN A 23 6.15 4.07 -7.73
CA ASN A 23 5.79 3.63 -9.09
C ASN A 23 6.83 2.70 -9.75
N THR A 24 8.08 2.74 -9.31
CA THR A 24 9.20 2.00 -9.91
C THR A 24 9.59 0.78 -9.07
N LEU A 25 9.17 0.73 -7.81
CA LEU A 25 9.44 -0.39 -6.91
C LEU A 25 8.67 -1.64 -7.34
N ASP A 26 9.35 -2.79 -7.20
CA ASP A 26 8.71 -4.07 -7.38
C ASP A 26 7.66 -4.35 -6.29
N ARG A 27 6.76 -5.29 -6.57
CA ARG A 27 5.65 -5.65 -5.68
C ARG A 27 6.10 -6.13 -4.30
N VAL A 28 7.24 -6.82 -4.20
CA VAL A 28 7.71 -7.39 -2.94
C VAL A 28 8.21 -6.25 -2.05
N LYS A 29 8.98 -5.33 -2.61
CA LYS A 29 9.45 -4.12 -1.92
C LYS A 29 8.30 -3.23 -1.49
N LEU A 30 7.29 -3.02 -2.34
CA LEU A 30 6.10 -2.25 -1.97
C LEU A 30 5.38 -2.86 -0.77
N PHE A 31 5.24 -4.19 -0.73
CA PHE A 31 4.66 -4.86 0.42
C PHE A 31 5.53 -4.74 1.68
N GLN A 32 6.83 -4.93 1.57
CA GLN A 32 7.76 -4.79 2.71
C GLN A 32 7.71 -3.38 3.30
N ILE A 33 7.70 -2.35 2.45
CA ILE A 33 7.59 -0.96 2.88
C ILE A 33 6.22 -0.71 3.53
N ALA A 34 5.13 -1.23 2.96
CA ALA A 34 3.81 -1.12 3.57
C ALA A 34 3.75 -1.75 4.97
N CYS A 35 4.41 -2.90 5.18
CA CYS A 35 4.51 -3.52 6.51
C CYS A 35 5.29 -2.63 7.48
N ALA A 36 6.47 -2.16 7.07
CA ALA A 36 7.32 -1.31 7.91
C ALA A 36 6.65 0.03 8.27
N VAL A 37 5.88 0.61 7.35
CA VAL A 37 5.11 1.83 7.61
C VAL A 37 3.93 1.53 8.52
N ALA A 38 3.20 0.43 8.32
CA ALA A 38 2.07 0.05 9.16
C ALA A 38 2.44 -0.16 10.64
N GLU A 39 3.65 -0.66 10.91
CA GLU A 39 4.18 -0.84 12.27
C GLU A 39 4.45 0.48 13.02
N HIS A 40 4.59 1.59 12.30
CA HIS A 40 5.04 2.86 12.89
C HIS A 40 4.03 3.99 12.71
N ASP A 41 3.42 4.10 11.52
CA ASP A 41 2.41 5.10 11.20
C ASP A 41 1.44 4.58 10.12
N ARG A 42 0.49 3.78 10.58
CA ARG A 42 -0.54 3.16 9.72
C ARG A 42 -1.48 4.17 9.05
N TYR A 43 -1.71 5.32 9.68
CA TYR A 43 -2.66 6.31 9.19
C TYR A 43 -1.97 7.38 8.33
N SER A 44 -0.67 7.22 8.04
CA SER A 44 0.08 8.13 7.19
C SER A 44 -0.49 8.20 5.76
N PRO A 45 -0.35 9.36 5.10
CA PRO A 45 -0.61 9.49 3.66
C PRO A 45 0.21 8.50 2.83
N THR A 46 1.45 8.21 3.28
CA THR A 46 2.35 7.23 2.68
C THR A 46 1.72 5.83 2.69
N MET A 47 1.13 5.41 3.80
CA MET A 47 0.44 4.12 3.87
C MET A 47 -0.74 4.05 2.91
N THR A 48 -1.53 5.13 2.82
CA THR A 48 -2.65 5.22 1.87
C THR A 48 -2.19 5.07 0.42
N LEU A 49 -1.08 5.74 0.05
CA LEU A 49 -0.48 5.60 -1.27
C LEU A 49 -0.05 4.16 -1.55
N LEU A 50 0.60 3.50 -0.58
CA LEU A 50 1.06 2.12 -0.74
C LEU A 50 -0.12 1.17 -0.94
N ILE A 51 -1.16 1.26 -0.12
CA ILE A 51 -2.40 0.47 -0.27
C ILE A 51 -3.05 0.73 -1.63
N ASP A 52 -3.08 1.99 -2.09
CA ASP A 52 -3.62 2.36 -3.39
C ASP A 52 -2.82 1.72 -4.55
N LYS A 53 -1.48 1.68 -4.47
CA LYS A 53 -0.64 1.00 -5.47
C LYS A 53 -0.84 -0.51 -5.45
N LEU A 54 -0.78 -1.13 -4.28
CA LEU A 54 -0.93 -2.58 -4.12
C LEU A 54 -2.31 -3.06 -4.59
N SER A 55 -3.37 -2.32 -4.27
CA SER A 55 -4.73 -2.68 -4.70
C SER A 55 -4.93 -2.56 -6.21
N ALA A 56 -4.05 -1.86 -6.94
CA ALA A 56 -4.10 -1.73 -8.40
C ALA A 56 -3.56 -2.97 -9.13
N MET A 57 -2.64 -3.71 -8.49
CA MET A 57 -1.96 -4.87 -9.07
C MET A 57 -2.93 -5.98 -9.46
N LYS A 58 -2.55 -6.89 -10.36
CA LYS A 58 -3.44 -8.00 -10.71
C LYS A 58 -3.56 -9.01 -9.55
N ARG A 59 -4.64 -9.80 -9.51
CA ARG A 59 -4.86 -10.76 -8.41
C ARG A 59 -3.75 -11.81 -8.37
N GLU A 60 -3.27 -12.20 -9.54
CA GLU A 60 -2.21 -13.20 -9.76
C GLU A 60 -0.84 -12.68 -9.31
N GLU A 61 -0.65 -11.36 -9.31
CA GLU A 61 0.58 -10.73 -8.81
C GLU A 61 0.55 -10.67 -7.28
N LEU A 62 -0.62 -10.35 -6.72
CA LEU A 62 -0.84 -10.36 -5.28
C LEU A 62 -0.73 -11.78 -4.70
N SER A 63 -1.26 -12.79 -5.37
CA SER A 63 -1.19 -14.19 -4.90
C SER A 63 0.23 -14.77 -4.90
N LYS A 64 1.17 -14.15 -5.62
CA LYS A 64 2.60 -14.53 -5.61
C LYS A 64 3.35 -14.00 -4.39
N LEU A 65 2.72 -13.16 -3.59
CA LEU A 65 3.31 -12.66 -2.36
C LEU A 65 3.17 -13.71 -1.27
N ARG A 66 4.19 -13.82 -0.42
CA ARG A 66 4.13 -14.65 0.78
C ARG A 66 3.30 -13.92 1.83
N PHE A 67 1.97 -13.99 1.71
CA PHE A 67 1.06 -13.36 2.67
C PHE A 67 1.26 -13.85 4.10
N SER A 68 1.83 -15.05 4.30
CA SER A 68 2.25 -15.53 5.62
C SER A 68 3.31 -14.66 6.31
N GLN A 69 3.99 -13.79 5.55
CA GLN A 69 5.00 -12.85 6.05
C GLN A 69 4.47 -11.41 6.13
N VAL A 70 3.17 -11.21 5.88
CA VAL A 70 2.53 -9.89 5.87
C VAL A 70 1.50 -9.81 7.00
N PRO A 71 1.46 -8.72 7.77
CA PRO A 71 0.41 -8.48 8.75
C PRO A 71 -0.99 -8.59 8.10
N GLY A 72 -1.88 -9.42 8.68
CA GLY A 72 -3.17 -9.77 8.06
C GLY A 72 -4.11 -8.57 7.88
N ASP A 73 -3.92 -7.56 8.71
CA ASP A 73 -4.60 -6.27 8.68
C ASP A 73 -4.17 -5.41 7.47
N VAL A 74 -2.88 -5.38 7.11
CA VAL A 74 -2.38 -4.77 5.86
C VAL A 74 -2.94 -5.50 4.65
N VAL A 75 -3.00 -6.83 4.70
CA VAL A 75 -3.62 -7.63 3.65
C VAL A 75 -5.10 -7.27 3.49
N ALA A 76 -5.83 -7.17 4.60
CA ALA A 76 -7.23 -6.78 4.61
C ALA A 76 -7.44 -5.40 3.96
N ASP A 77 -6.61 -4.41 4.29
CA ASP A 77 -6.68 -3.06 3.73
C ASP A 77 -6.47 -3.06 2.19
N VAL A 78 -5.47 -3.80 1.70
CA VAL A 78 -5.22 -3.94 0.25
C VAL A 78 -6.42 -4.55 -0.46
N PHE A 79 -6.99 -5.63 0.08
CA PHE A 79 -8.12 -6.31 -0.54
C PHE A 79 -9.42 -5.50 -0.45
N ALA A 80 -9.66 -4.80 0.66
CA ALA A 80 -10.79 -3.89 0.81
C ALA A 80 -10.73 -2.76 -0.23
N ALA A 81 -9.58 -2.10 -0.37
CA ALA A 81 -9.36 -1.08 -1.40
C ALA A 81 -9.55 -1.63 -2.82
N LYS A 82 -9.09 -2.86 -3.07
CA LYS A 82 -9.26 -3.53 -4.36
C LYS A 82 -10.73 -3.82 -4.67
N MET A 83 -11.48 -4.34 -3.72
CA MET A 83 -12.92 -4.63 -3.89
C MET A 83 -13.69 -3.34 -4.15
N LYS A 84 -13.44 -2.28 -3.37
CA LYS A 84 -14.03 -0.95 -3.58
C LYS A 84 -13.76 -0.41 -4.99
N ARG A 85 -12.53 -0.55 -5.49
CA ARG A 85 -12.17 -0.17 -6.87
C ARG A 85 -12.92 -0.97 -7.93
N ARG A 86 -13.10 -2.27 -7.72
CA ARG A 86 -13.90 -3.13 -8.62
C ARG A 86 -15.36 -2.71 -8.64
N GLU A 87 -15.94 -2.45 -7.48
CA GLU A 87 -17.32 -1.99 -7.36
C GLU A 87 -17.53 -0.65 -8.06
N MET A 88 -16.62 0.31 -7.86
CA MET A 88 -16.64 1.61 -8.54
C MET A 88 -16.55 1.47 -10.07
N LYS A 89 -15.70 0.58 -10.57
CA LYS A 89 -15.61 0.28 -12.02
C LYS A 89 -16.90 -0.34 -12.55
N ARG A 90 -17.51 -1.27 -11.79
CA ARG A 90 -18.79 -1.89 -12.15
C ARG A 90 -19.91 -0.85 -12.22
N LYS A 91 -20.03 0.02 -11.20
CA LYS A 91 -21.03 1.10 -11.19
C LYS A 91 -20.87 2.05 -12.38
N LYS A 92 -19.63 2.46 -12.71
CA LYS A 92 -19.37 3.27 -13.91
C LYS A 92 -19.82 2.58 -15.20
N TRP A 93 -19.57 1.28 -15.32
CA TRP A 93 -20.04 0.50 -16.47
C TRP A 93 -21.57 0.39 -16.53
N CYS A 94 -22.26 0.24 -15.40
CA CYS A 94 -23.72 0.23 -15.34
C CYS A 94 -24.38 1.57 -15.68
N CYS A 95 -23.65 2.70 -15.67
CA CYS A 95 -24.17 4.01 -16.07
C CYS A 95 -23.82 4.40 -17.52
N LEU A 96 -23.14 3.51 -18.26
CA LEU A 96 -22.76 3.66 -19.67
C LEU A 96 -23.56 2.71 -20.59
N LEU A 97 -24.51 1.98 -20.02
CA LEU A 97 -25.51 1.11 -20.66
C LEU A 97 -26.90 1.67 -20.33
#